data_AF-A0A933LPP0-F1
#
_entry.id   AF-A0A933LPP0-F1
#
_cell.length_a   1.000
_cell.length_b   1.000
_cell.length_c   1.000
_cell.angle_alpha   90.00
_cell.angle_beta   90.00
_cell.angle_gamma   90.00
#
_symmetry.space_group_name_H-M   'P 1'
#
loop_
_entity.id
_entity.type
_entity.pdbx_description
1 polymer ?
#
loop_
_entity_poly.entity_id
_entity_poly.type
_entity_poly.pdbx_seq_one_letter_code
_entity_poly.pdbx_strand_id
1 'polypeptide(L)'
;MGIVELPVVSHTAPLREAFRVMQESRRSAVVVRDGHDLWLIEAVDVVRGIKEGKTSLAEVTDRQRLAAPSAHRLASRGVSLIRPTDTWRELESILDEDQEDYAVLAADAEQAVVISRHEPGVARLEPAPRTCYCTWKPRCDGRGSRTGDDCDLGHRGTIHCVS
;
A
#
# COMPACT_ATOMS: atom_id res chain seq x y z
N MET A 1 -1.13 -14.93 4.41
CA MET A 1 -1.55 -13.56 4.79
C MET A 1 -0.45 -12.88 5.58
N GLY A 2 -0.46 -11.55 5.67
CA GLY A 2 0.47 -10.79 6.51
C GLY A 2 -0.19 -9.54 7.08
N ILE A 3 0.39 -8.96 8.12
CA ILE A 3 -0.05 -7.72 8.77
C ILE A 3 1.08 -6.71 8.68
N VAL A 4 0.76 -5.46 8.36
CA VAL A 4 1.71 -4.36 8.31
C VAL A 4 1.09 -3.08 8.83
N GLU A 5 1.88 -2.32 9.58
CA GLU A 5 1.53 -0.95 9.97
C GLU A 5 2.00 0.01 8.88
N LEU A 6 1.06 0.82 8.38
CA LEU A 6 1.30 1.81 7.34
C LEU A 6 0.95 3.21 7.86
N PRO A 7 1.69 4.24 7.42
CA PRO A 7 1.33 5.62 7.72
C PRO A 7 0.01 6.01 7.04
N VAL A 8 -0.78 6.84 7.72
CA VAL A 8 -2.02 7.43 7.21
C VAL A 8 -1.76 8.88 6.79
N VAL A 9 -2.26 9.24 5.60
CA VAL A 9 -2.14 10.60 5.05
C VAL A 9 -3.48 11.05 4.45
N SER A 10 -3.70 12.37 4.38
CA SER A 10 -4.87 12.93 3.70
C SER A 10 -4.79 12.72 2.19
N HIS A 11 -5.92 12.49 1.51
CA HIS A 11 -5.97 12.46 0.04
C HIS A 11 -5.50 13.77 -0.61
N THR A 12 -5.56 14.89 0.10
CA THR A 12 -5.05 16.18 -0.38
C THR A 12 -3.56 16.38 -0.12
N ALA A 13 -2.87 15.44 0.54
CA ALA A 13 -1.47 15.61 0.88
C ALA A 13 -0.60 15.71 -0.39
N PRO A 14 0.41 16.62 -0.41
CA PRO A 14 1.38 16.69 -1.49
C PRO A 14 2.12 15.38 -1.70
N LEU A 15 2.34 14.98 -2.96
CA LEU A 15 3.01 13.70 -3.25
C LEU A 15 4.41 13.58 -2.65
N ARG A 16 5.18 14.68 -2.67
CA ARG A 16 6.53 14.72 -2.07
C ARG A 16 6.50 14.55 -0.56
N GLU A 17 5.46 15.09 0.09
CA GLU A 17 5.27 14.92 1.52
C GLU A 17 4.88 13.48 1.87
N ALA A 18 3.93 12.90 1.13
CA ALA A 18 3.53 11.50 1.28
C ALA A 18 4.73 10.55 1.08
N PHE A 19 5.55 10.81 0.07
CA PHE A 19 6.77 10.04 -0.18
C PHE A 19 7.80 10.18 0.95
N ARG A 20 7.96 11.37 1.53
CA ARG A 20 8.81 11.58 2.70
C ARG A 20 8.29 10.78 3.91
N VAL A 21 6.98 10.79 4.16
CA VAL A 21 6.36 10.00 5.23
C VAL A 21 6.61 8.49 5.03
N MET A 22 6.50 8.00 3.80
CA MET A 22 6.89 6.63 3.45
C MET A 22 8.36 6.33 3.78
N GLN A 23 9.27 7.25 3.48
CA GLN A 23 10.70 7.11 3.78
C GLN A 23 10.97 7.07 5.29
N GLU A 24 10.38 7.98 6.04
CA GLU A 24 10.54 8.10 7.50
C GLU A 24 9.98 6.86 8.22
N SER A 25 8.80 6.39 7.80
CA SER A 25 8.17 5.16 8.32
C SER A 25 8.81 3.87 7.81
N ARG A 26 9.70 3.96 6.81
CA ARG A 26 10.31 2.81 6.12
C ARG A 26 9.24 1.85 5.58
N ARG A 27 8.24 2.39 4.89
CA ARG A 27 7.16 1.65 4.23
C ARG A 27 7.02 2.03 2.77
N SER A 28 6.79 1.06 1.91
CA SER A 28 6.61 1.25 0.46
C SER A 28 5.15 1.52 0.08
N ALA A 29 4.31 1.91 1.03
CA ALA A 29 2.94 2.32 0.80
C ALA A 29 2.43 3.22 1.93
N VAL A 30 1.33 3.92 1.66
CA VAL A 30 0.55 4.71 2.62
C VAL A 30 -0.91 4.33 2.52
N VAL A 31 -1.63 4.51 3.63
CA VAL A 31 -3.09 4.55 3.64
C VAL A 31 -3.54 6.00 3.45
N VAL A 32 -4.36 6.23 2.44
CA VAL A 32 -4.92 7.53 2.10
C VAL A 32 -6.36 7.60 2.59
N ARG A 33 -6.66 8.64 3.37
CA ARG A 33 -8.00 8.92 3.87
C ARG A 33 -8.70 9.97 3.01
N ASP A 34 -9.85 9.59 2.45
CA ASP A 34 -10.76 10.47 1.71
C ASP A 34 -12.16 10.38 2.32
N GLY A 35 -12.44 11.31 3.25
CA GLY A 35 -13.64 11.22 4.09
C GLY A 35 -13.68 9.91 4.90
N HIS A 36 -14.62 9.04 4.56
CA HIS A 36 -14.77 7.70 5.17
C HIS A 36 -14.10 6.58 4.38
N ASP A 37 -13.69 6.83 3.14
CA ASP A 37 -13.02 5.83 2.32
C ASP A 37 -11.51 5.80 2.62
N LEU A 38 -10.95 4.59 2.59
CA LEU A 38 -9.54 4.33 2.80
C LEU A 38 -8.98 3.66 1.54
N TRP A 39 -7.84 4.16 1.08
CA TRP A 39 -7.16 3.68 -0.11
C TRP A 39 -5.71 3.34 0.22
N LEU A 40 -5.18 2.29 -0.38
CA LEU A 40 -3.76 1.96 -0.39
C LEU A 40 -3.12 2.58 -1.63
N ILE A 41 -2.04 3.33 -1.44
CA ILE A 41 -1.20 3.83 -2.54
C ILE A 41 0.23 3.38 -2.30
N GLU A 42 0.80 2.66 -3.26
CA GLU A 42 2.18 2.21 -3.20
C GLU A 42 3.16 3.33 -3.61
N ALA A 43 4.38 3.24 -3.12
CA ALA A 43 5.43 4.21 -3.38
C ALA A 43 5.77 4.34 -4.88
N VAL A 44 5.61 3.26 -5.65
CA VAL A 44 5.76 3.28 -7.12
C VAL A 44 4.79 4.25 -7.77
N ASP A 45 3.54 4.27 -7.32
CA ASP A 45 2.49 5.13 -7.86
C ASP A 45 2.68 6.59 -7.48
N VAL A 46 3.17 6.83 -6.26
CA VAL A 46 3.57 8.18 -5.81
C VAL A 46 4.73 8.71 -6.64
N VAL A 47 5.79 7.91 -6.84
CA VAL A 47 6.97 8.31 -7.64
C VAL A 47 6.59 8.57 -9.08
N ARG A 48 5.75 7.71 -9.68
CA ARG A 48 5.22 7.95 -11.02
C ARG A 48 4.40 9.25 -11.07
N GLY A 49 3.53 9.49 -10.09
CA GLY A 49 2.73 10.71 -10.04
C GLY A 49 3.59 11.98 -9.95
N ILE A 50 4.64 11.97 -9.14
CA ILE A 50 5.61 13.09 -9.06
C ILE A 50 6.27 13.30 -10.44
N LYS A 51 6.64 12.22 -11.13
CA LYS A 51 7.26 12.31 -12.46
C LYS A 51 6.31 12.84 -13.53
N GLU A 52 5.02 12.53 -13.40
CA GLU A 52 3.94 13.02 -14.26
C GLU A 52 3.52 14.47 -13.95
N GLY A 53 4.12 15.11 -12.93
CA GLY A 53 3.80 16.49 -12.56
C GLY A 53 2.53 16.65 -11.73
N LYS A 54 1.99 15.56 -11.18
CA LYS A 54 0.88 15.60 -10.21
C LYS A 54 1.34 16.26 -8.92
N THR A 55 0.42 16.93 -8.24
CA THR A 55 0.74 17.72 -7.05
C THR A 55 0.33 17.02 -5.76
N SER A 56 -0.77 16.28 -5.79
CA SER A 56 -1.39 15.65 -4.60
C SER A 56 -1.75 14.19 -4.82
N LEU A 57 -2.00 13.47 -3.72
CA LEU A 57 -2.46 12.07 -3.75
C LEU A 57 -3.83 11.90 -4.41
N ALA A 58 -4.67 12.94 -4.42
CA ALA A 58 -5.99 12.92 -5.06
C ALA A 58 -5.90 12.68 -6.58
N GLU A 59 -4.76 13.02 -7.19
CA GLU A 59 -4.51 12.87 -8.63
C GLU A 59 -3.94 11.48 -9.00
N VAL A 60 -3.61 10.65 -8.00
CA VAL A 60 -3.09 9.30 -8.22
C VAL A 60 -4.25 8.35 -8.50
N THR A 61 -4.31 7.82 -9.72
CA THR A 61 -5.39 6.97 -10.21
C THR A 61 -5.22 5.51 -9.84
N ASP A 62 -3.98 5.02 -9.82
CA ASP A 62 -3.71 3.64 -9.40
C ASP A 62 -3.60 3.63 -7.87
N ARG A 63 -4.75 3.36 -7.27
CA ARG A 63 -4.96 3.22 -5.84
C ARG A 63 -5.89 2.04 -5.62
N GLN A 64 -5.63 1.28 -4.57
CA GLN A 64 -6.44 0.12 -4.23
C GLN A 64 -7.36 0.48 -3.07
N ARG A 65 -8.64 0.08 -3.14
CA ARG A 65 -9.54 0.29 -2.03
C ARG A 65 -9.18 -0.64 -0.88
N LEU A 66 -9.35 -0.17 0.34
CA LEU A 66 -9.18 -0.98 1.54
C LEU A 66 -10.55 -1.35 2.09
N ALA A 67 -10.78 -2.64 2.32
CA ALA A 67 -11.94 -3.06 3.08
C ALA A 67 -11.84 -2.52 4.52
N ALA A 68 -12.89 -1.86 5.00
CA ALA A 68 -12.98 -1.33 6.35
C ALA A 68 -14.14 -1.99 7.11
N PRO A 69 -14.03 -3.29 7.44
CA PRO A 69 -15.11 -4.01 8.10
C PRO A 69 -15.42 -3.40 9.48
N SER A 70 -16.70 -3.22 9.77
CA SER A 70 -17.11 -2.65 11.05
C SER A 70 -16.72 -3.56 12.22
N ALA A 71 -16.46 -2.97 13.39
CA ALA A 71 -16.18 -3.73 14.61
C ALA A 71 -17.29 -4.75 14.93
N HIS A 72 -18.55 -4.41 14.61
CA HIS A 72 -19.68 -5.33 14.75
C HIS A 72 -19.57 -6.54 13.81
N ARG A 73 -19.24 -6.34 12.53
CA ARG A 73 -19.05 -7.44 11.57
C ARG A 73 -17.90 -8.34 12.01
N LEU A 74 -16.76 -7.76 12.40
CA LEU A 74 -15.61 -8.49 12.91
C LEU A 74 -15.98 -9.33 14.14
N ALA A 75 -16.68 -8.73 15.12
CA ALA A 75 -17.15 -9.43 16.31
C ALA A 75 -18.15 -10.56 16.00
N SER A 76 -19.13 -10.32 15.11
CA SER A 76 -20.12 -11.34 14.72
C SER A 76 -19.51 -12.56 14.02
N ARG A 77 -18.33 -12.36 13.41
CA ARG A 77 -17.56 -13.40 12.72
C ARG A 77 -16.53 -14.06 13.64
N GLY A 78 -16.41 -13.60 14.89
CA GLY A 78 -15.43 -14.12 15.84
C GLY A 78 -14.00 -13.70 15.56
N VAL A 79 -13.78 -12.62 14.79
CA VAL A 79 -12.43 -12.11 14.50
C VAL A 79 -11.82 -11.51 15.77
N SER A 80 -10.61 -11.93 16.10
CA SER A 80 -9.85 -11.39 17.23
C SER A 80 -9.08 -10.15 16.81
N LEU A 81 -9.41 -8.98 17.35
CA LEU A 81 -8.64 -7.75 17.09
C LEU A 81 -7.29 -7.71 17.81
N ILE A 82 -7.14 -8.50 18.88
CA ILE A 82 -5.90 -8.56 19.67
C ILE A 82 -4.91 -9.52 19.02
N ARG A 83 -5.42 -10.62 18.44
CA ARG A 83 -4.64 -11.61 17.68
C ARG A 83 -5.35 -11.92 16.37
N PRO A 84 -5.33 -11.00 15.37
CA PRO A 84 -6.01 -11.21 14.09
C PRO A 84 -5.53 -12.46 13.35
N THR A 85 -4.29 -12.84 13.67
CA THR A 85 -3.64 -14.08 13.28
C THR A 85 -4.44 -15.33 13.65
N ASP A 86 -5.07 -15.37 14.82
CA ASP A 86 -5.76 -16.58 15.27
C ASP A 86 -7.07 -16.82 14.50
N THR A 87 -7.53 -15.81 13.74
CA THR A 87 -8.82 -15.78 13.03
C THR A 87 -8.63 -15.42 11.56
N TRP A 88 -7.57 -15.94 10.94
CA TRP A 88 -7.22 -15.63 9.55
C TRP A 88 -8.29 -16.06 8.55
N ARG A 89 -8.92 -17.23 8.74
CA ARG A 89 -9.94 -17.73 7.80
C ARG A 89 -11.16 -16.82 7.74
N GLU A 90 -11.56 -16.28 8.88
CA GLU A 90 -12.68 -15.35 8.99
C GLU A 90 -12.34 -14.02 8.29
N LEU A 91 -11.10 -13.56 8.42
CA LEU A 91 -10.60 -12.37 7.72
C LEU A 91 -10.49 -12.59 6.20
N GLU A 92 -10.01 -13.74 5.75
CA GLU A 92 -10.02 -14.11 4.32
C GLU A 92 -11.44 -14.13 3.76
N SER A 93 -12.38 -14.73 4.49
CA SER A 93 -13.77 -14.77 4.06
C SER A 93 -14.40 -13.38 3.96
N ILE A 94 -14.03 -12.44 4.84
CA ILE A 94 -14.50 -11.05 4.76
C ILE A 94 -13.92 -10.36 3.53
N LEU A 95 -12.62 -10.53 3.27
CA LEU A 95 -11.95 -9.98 2.09
C LEU A 95 -12.52 -10.55 0.79
N ASP A 96 -12.83 -11.85 0.76
CA ASP A 96 -13.46 -12.52 -0.38
C ASP A 96 -14.87 -11.99 -0.66
N GLU A 97 -15.66 -11.74 0.38
CA GLU A 97 -17.00 -11.15 0.27
C GLU A 97 -16.94 -9.71 -0.25
N ASP A 98 -15.96 -8.94 0.23
CA ASP A 98 -15.77 -7.53 -0.13
C ASP A 98 -15.06 -7.38 -1.48
N GLN A 99 -14.50 -8.47 -2.02
CA GLN A 99 -13.69 -8.52 -3.25
C GLN A 99 -12.46 -7.60 -3.21
N GLU A 100 -11.84 -7.50 -2.03
CA GLU A 100 -10.65 -6.67 -1.80
C GLU A 100 -9.45 -7.54 -1.40
N ASP A 101 -8.24 -7.16 -1.80
CA ASP A 101 -7.01 -7.88 -1.39
C ASP A 101 -6.52 -7.47 0.01
N TYR A 102 -6.95 -6.29 0.48
CA TYR A 102 -6.47 -5.67 1.71
C TYR A 102 -7.63 -5.17 2.58
N ALA A 103 -7.46 -5.28 3.90
CA ALA A 103 -8.36 -4.68 4.89
C ALA A 103 -7.60 -3.84 5.91
N VAL A 104 -8.29 -2.85 6.46
CA VAL A 104 -7.86 -2.06 7.61
C VAL A 104 -8.58 -2.58 8.85
N LEU A 105 -7.82 -3.10 9.81
CA LEU A 105 -8.37 -3.59 11.08
C LEU A 105 -8.54 -2.47 12.10
N ALA A 106 -7.62 -1.51 12.07
CA ALA A 106 -7.63 -0.32 12.90
C ALA A 106 -6.90 0.81 12.17
N ALA A 107 -7.38 2.04 12.30
CA ALA A 107 -6.68 3.23 11.81
C ALA A 107 -6.97 4.43 12.69
N ASP A 108 -5.96 5.24 12.92
CA ASP A 108 -6.06 6.55 13.57
C ASP A 108 -5.61 7.67 12.60
N ALA A 109 -5.23 8.84 13.10
CA ALA A 109 -4.81 9.96 12.27
C ALA A 109 -3.45 9.72 11.57
N GLU A 110 -2.60 8.87 12.12
CA GLU A 110 -1.19 8.72 11.73
C GLU A 110 -0.85 7.32 11.23
N GLN A 111 -1.55 6.29 11.71
CA GLN A 111 -1.24 4.89 11.42
C GLN A 111 -2.47 4.04 11.14
N ALA A 112 -2.27 3.00 10.34
CA ALA A 112 -3.26 1.97 10.05
C ALA A 112 -2.63 0.58 10.10
N VAL A 113 -3.35 -0.36 10.71
CA VAL A 113 -3.03 -1.79 10.70
C VAL A 113 -3.71 -2.42 9.49
N VAL A 114 -2.91 -2.72 8.47
CA VAL A 114 -3.37 -3.31 7.21
C VAL A 114 -3.05 -4.79 7.18
N ILE A 115 -4.03 -5.57 6.74
CA ILE A 115 -3.88 -7.00 6.51
C ILE A 115 -4.06 -7.30 5.01
N SER A 116 -3.26 -8.22 4.48
CA SER A 116 -3.37 -8.69 3.11
C SER A 116 -3.85 -10.14 3.08
N ARG A 117 -4.74 -10.45 2.12
CA ARG A 117 -5.16 -11.80 1.73
C ARG A 117 -3.99 -12.71 1.40
N HIS A 118 -2.93 -12.17 0.81
CA HIS A 118 -1.76 -12.95 0.38
C HIS A 118 -0.49 -12.46 1.07
N GLU A 119 0.33 -13.38 1.58
CA GLU A 119 1.62 -13.04 2.23
C GLU A 119 2.56 -12.22 1.32
N PRO A 120 2.68 -12.50 0.00
CA PRO A 120 3.43 -11.65 -0.91
C PRO A 120 2.93 -10.21 -1.00
N GLY A 121 1.65 -9.97 -0.68
CA GLY A 121 1.05 -8.65 -0.69
C GLY A 121 1.58 -7.75 0.42
N VAL A 122 1.87 -8.29 1.62
CA VAL A 122 2.48 -7.51 2.72
C VAL A 122 3.98 -7.35 2.54
N ALA A 123 4.68 -8.38 2.09
CA ALA A 123 6.13 -8.33 1.89
C ALA A 123 6.57 -7.22 0.91
N ARG A 124 5.68 -6.75 0.03
CA ARG A 124 5.92 -5.62 -0.87
C ARG A 124 5.81 -4.25 -0.20
N LEU A 125 5.08 -4.15 0.91
CA LEU A 125 4.80 -2.90 1.63
C LEU A 125 5.82 -2.62 2.74
N GLU A 126 6.46 -3.66 3.27
CA GLU A 126 7.45 -3.59 4.35
C GLU A 126 8.76 -2.87 4.02
N PRO A 127 9.33 -2.95 2.79
CA PRO A 127 10.59 -2.29 2.48
C PRO A 127 10.47 -0.77 2.54
N ALA A 128 11.59 -0.10 2.81
CA ALA A 128 11.67 1.35 2.61
C ALA A 128 11.52 1.71 1.12
N PRO A 129 10.85 2.83 0.80
CA PRO A 129 10.63 3.24 -0.57
C PRO A 129 11.94 3.61 -1.26
N ARG A 130 11.99 3.40 -2.57
CA ARG A 130 13.13 3.74 -3.43
C ARG A 130 12.83 5.02 -4.17
N THR A 131 13.87 5.75 -4.56
CA THR A 131 13.70 6.96 -5.39
C THR A 131 13.43 6.64 -6.85
N CYS A 132 13.64 5.39 -7.28
CA CYS A 132 13.40 4.93 -8.65
C CYS A 132 12.60 3.62 -8.66
N TYR A 133 11.61 3.55 -9.55
CA TYR A 133 10.80 2.37 -9.78
C TYR A 133 10.69 2.07 -11.28
N CYS A 134 10.66 0.79 -11.63
CA CYS A 134 10.30 0.33 -12.96
C CYS A 134 8.80 0.04 -12.97
N THR A 135 8.03 0.74 -13.81
CA THR A 135 6.63 0.41 -14.04
C THR A 135 6.53 -0.47 -15.29
N TRP A 136 6.38 -1.79 -15.10
CA TRP A 136 5.82 -2.69 -16.11
C TRP A 136 4.90 -3.76 -15.48
N LYS A 137 3.78 -4.07 -16.14
CA LYS A 137 2.92 -5.23 -15.81
C LYS A 137 3.64 -6.54 -16.19
N PRO A 138 3.43 -7.65 -15.47
CA PRO A 138 3.73 -7.95 -14.07
C PRO A 138 5.04 -8.77 -13.92
N ARG A 139 5.65 -8.68 -12.73
CA ARG A 139 6.85 -9.40 -12.21
C ARG A 139 8.21 -8.75 -12.49
N CYS A 140 8.58 -7.82 -11.62
CA CYS A 140 9.98 -7.66 -11.24
C CYS A 140 10.13 -8.18 -9.80
N ASP A 141 10.62 -9.40 -9.70
CA ASP A 141 10.93 -10.04 -8.44
C ASP A 141 12.26 -9.43 -7.96
N GLY A 142 12.20 -8.71 -6.85
CA GLY A 142 13.31 -7.90 -6.37
C GLY A 142 14.58 -8.70 -6.19
N ARG A 143 15.62 -8.38 -6.96
CA ARG A 143 17.03 -8.60 -6.60
C ARG A 143 17.90 -7.57 -7.30
N GLY A 144 18.44 -6.67 -6.50
CA GLY A 144 19.66 -5.88 -6.74
C GLY A 144 19.84 -5.19 -8.09
N SER A 145 19.58 -3.89 -8.15
CA SER A 145 20.54 -2.98 -8.79
C SER A 145 20.59 -1.67 -8.01
N ARG A 146 21.78 -1.37 -7.49
CA ARG A 146 22.20 -0.05 -7.04
C ARG A 146 22.75 0.61 -8.30
N THR A 147 22.38 1.87 -8.54
CA THR A 147 22.59 2.67 -9.76
C THR A 147 21.52 2.48 -10.81
N GLY A 148 21.10 3.60 -11.41
CA GLY A 148 20.00 3.70 -12.36
C GLY A 148 20.33 3.08 -13.71
N ASP A 149 20.57 1.77 -13.70
CA ASP A 149 20.79 0.96 -14.88
C ASP A 149 19.55 0.10 -15.11
N ASP A 150 18.99 0.28 -16.30
CA ASP A 150 17.95 -0.47 -17.01
C ASP A 150 17.12 -1.50 -16.23
N CYS A 151 15.79 -1.41 -16.36
CA CYS A 151 14.94 -2.58 -16.18
C CYS A 151 15.50 -3.66 -17.13
N ASP A 152 16.03 -4.74 -16.56
CA ASP A 152 16.78 -5.83 -17.21
C ASP A 152 16.51 -5.95 -18.73
N LEU A 153 17.60 -5.90 -19.52
CA LEU A 153 17.69 -5.70 -20.99
C LEU A 153 16.86 -6.63 -21.91
N GLY A 154 15.93 -7.43 -21.37
CA GLY A 154 14.89 -8.16 -22.11
C GLY A 154 13.49 -7.53 -22.02
N HIS A 155 13.29 -6.44 -21.28
CA HIS A 155 11.97 -6.07 -20.77
C HIS A 155 11.61 -4.55 -20.90
N ARG A 156 10.59 -4.24 -21.70
CA ARG A 156 10.02 -2.92 -22.05
C ARG A 156 9.30 -2.19 -20.87
N GLY A 157 9.99 -1.92 -19.76
CA GLY A 157 9.47 -1.09 -18.67
C GLY A 157 9.82 0.40 -18.78
N THR A 158 9.05 1.28 -18.11
CA THR A 158 9.41 2.71 -17.96
C THR A 158 9.93 2.97 -16.56
N ILE A 159 11.08 3.65 -16.44
CA ILE A 159 11.66 4.01 -15.15
C ILE A 159 11.14 5.39 -14.72
N HIS A 160 10.59 5.46 -13.51
CA HIS A 160 10.21 6.71 -12.86
C HIS A 160 11.14 6.95 -11.68
N CYS A 161 11.84 8.09 -11.68
CA CYS A 161 12.74 8.50 -10.61
C CYS A 161 12.36 9.87 -10.06
N VAL A 162 12.50 10.04 -8.75
CA VAL A 162 12.44 11.32 -8.04
C VAL A 162 13.82 11.70 -7.51
N SER A 163 14.21 12.93 -7.80
CA SER A 163 15.39 13.60 -7.22
C SER A 163 15.05 14.26 -5.89
#